data_AF-Q5KJT0-F1
#
_entry.id   AF-Q5KJT0-F1
#
_cell.length_a   1.000
_cell.length_b   1.000
_cell.length_c   1.000
_cell.angle_alpha   90.00
_cell.angle_beta   90.00
_cell.angle_gamma   90.00
#
_symmetry.space_group_name_H-M   'P 1'
#
loop_
_entity.id
_entity.type
_entity.pdbx_description
1 polymer ?
#
loop_
_entity_poly.entity_id
_entity_poly.type
_entity_poly.pdbx_seq_one_letter_code
_entity_poly.pdbx_strand_id
1 'polypeptide(L)'
;MFRLAARAVRPAARGFATSAAAGENEFVAKRTAIRAHAAETTDLWRKISFYVCIPGIIVGGLWTYKIEAAHAEHLAHSDEDLSQRPVYPYMNMRAKPFPWGMQSLFYNPKVNIPAGPPE
;
A
#
# COMPACT_ATOMS: atom_id res chain seq x y z
N MET A 1 64.40 37.21 -43.91
CA MET A 1 64.05 36.30 -42.79
C MET A 1 62.72 36.74 -42.20
N PHE A 2 61.98 35.80 -41.61
CA PHE A 2 60.51 35.72 -41.55
C PHE A 2 59.78 36.75 -40.67
N ARG A 3 58.52 37.00 -41.08
CA ARG A 3 57.44 37.80 -40.46
C ARG A 3 57.10 37.36 -39.03
N LEU A 4 56.57 38.28 -38.21
CA LEU A 4 55.44 38.00 -37.32
C LEU A 4 54.81 39.31 -36.82
N ALA A 5 53.74 39.76 -37.48
CA ALA A 5 52.82 40.74 -36.90
C ALA A 5 51.90 39.97 -35.94
N ALA A 6 52.07 40.20 -34.63
CA ALA A 6 51.20 39.61 -33.62
C ALA A 6 49.81 40.28 -33.68
N ARG A 7 48.88 39.67 -34.40
CA ARG A 7 47.47 40.06 -34.35
C ARG A 7 46.91 39.54 -33.01
N ALA A 8 46.74 40.44 -32.05
CA ALA A 8 46.08 40.13 -30.79
C ALA A 8 44.62 39.73 -31.07
N VAL A 9 44.36 38.43 -31.12
CA VAL A 9 43.00 37.89 -31.14
C VAL A 9 42.48 37.99 -29.72
N ARG A 10 41.62 38.98 -29.46
CA ARG A 10 40.85 39.02 -28.22
C ARG A 10 40.04 37.71 -28.15
N PRO A 11 40.16 36.90 -27.09
CA PRO A 11 39.28 35.75 -26.94
C PRO A 11 37.86 36.28 -26.93
N ALA A 12 37.01 35.76 -27.81
CA ALA A 12 35.58 36.02 -27.73
C ALA A 12 35.14 35.51 -26.35
N ALA A 13 34.85 36.43 -25.42
CA ALA A 13 34.27 36.08 -24.15
C ALA A 13 32.99 35.31 -24.49
N ARG A 14 32.98 34.00 -24.21
CA ARG A 14 31.75 33.22 -24.19
C ARG A 14 30.93 33.76 -23.03
N GLY A 15 30.17 34.82 -23.30
CA GLY A 15 29.10 35.24 -22.41
C GLY A 15 28.16 34.06 -22.32
N PHE A 16 28.10 33.42 -21.16
CA PHE A 16 26.93 32.65 -20.83
C PHE A 16 25.77 33.64 -20.91
N ALA A 17 24.83 33.40 -21.82
CA ALA A 17 23.57 34.12 -21.84
C ALA A 17 22.77 33.70 -20.59
N THR A 18 23.17 34.23 -19.41
CA THR A 18 22.38 34.13 -18.18
C THR A 18 21.19 35.09 -18.19
N SER A 19 20.94 35.76 -19.32
CA SER A 19 19.75 36.55 -19.58
C SER A 19 18.81 35.85 -20.58
N ALA A 20 18.62 34.53 -20.49
CA ALA A 20 17.26 34.06 -20.73
C ALA A 20 16.47 34.67 -19.58
N ALA A 21 15.71 35.74 -19.87
CA ALA A 21 14.86 36.39 -18.88
C ALA A 21 14.17 35.28 -18.07
N ALA A 22 14.20 35.40 -16.74
CA ALA A 22 13.35 34.59 -15.86
C ALA A 22 11.87 34.98 -16.05
N GLY A 23 11.42 34.97 -17.30
CA GLY A 23 10.06 35.23 -17.76
C GLY A 23 9.36 33.93 -18.09
N GLU A 24 8.09 34.05 -18.41
CA GLU A 24 7.21 32.93 -18.76
C GLU A 24 7.79 32.14 -19.94
N ASN A 25 8.33 30.96 -19.63
CA ASN A 25 8.68 29.94 -20.62
C ASN A 25 7.62 28.82 -20.54
N GLU A 26 7.39 28.10 -21.64
CA GLU A 26 6.37 27.04 -21.75
C GLU A 26 6.48 26.01 -20.61
N PHE A 27 7.71 25.69 -20.18
CA PHE A 27 7.96 24.81 -19.05
C PHE A 27 7.42 25.37 -17.72
N VAL A 28 7.62 26.66 -17.45
CA VAL A 28 7.14 27.32 -16.24
C VAL A 28 5.60 27.38 -16.24
N ALA A 29 5.00 27.71 -17.39
CA ALA A 29 3.54 27.72 -17.57
C ALA A 29 2.91 26.32 -17.39
N LYS A 30 3.54 25.27 -17.92
CA LYS A 30 3.10 23.88 -17.70
C LYS A 30 3.19 23.50 -16.23
N ARG A 31 4.26 23.90 -15.54
CA ARG A 31 4.44 23.59 -14.12
C ARG A 31 3.41 24.28 -13.23
N THR A 32 3.06 25.54 -13.52
CA THR A 32 1.99 26.24 -12.79
C THR A 32 0.63 25.60 -13.06
N ALA A 33 0.34 25.24 -14.31
CA ALA A 33 -0.89 24.53 -14.67
C ALA A 33 -1.02 23.16 -13.97
N ILE A 34 0.05 22.36 -13.95
CA ILE A 34 0.07 21.07 -13.23
C ILE A 34 -0.15 21.29 -11.73
N ARG A 35 0.46 22.32 -11.14
CA ARG A 35 0.29 22.63 -9.72
C ARG A 35 -1.16 23.00 -9.39
N ALA A 36 -1.79 23.81 -10.23
CA ALA A 36 -3.20 24.17 -10.08
C ALA A 36 -4.11 22.94 -10.20
N HIS A 37 -3.94 22.14 -11.26
CA HIS A 37 -4.69 20.90 -11.46
C HIS A 37 -4.52 19.91 -10.29
N ALA A 38 -3.30 19.76 -9.77
CA ALA A 38 -3.02 18.89 -8.63
C ALA A 38 -3.72 19.39 -7.36
N ALA A 39 -3.78 20.71 -7.13
CA ALA A 39 -4.49 21.28 -5.99
C ALA A 39 -6.00 20.99 -6.06
N GLU A 40 -6.62 21.19 -7.22
CA GLU A 40 -8.04 20.88 -7.46
C GLU A 40 -8.34 19.38 -7.33
N THR A 41 -7.50 18.54 -7.93
CA THR A 41 -7.64 17.08 -7.87
C THR A 41 -7.50 16.58 -6.43
N THR A 42 -6.55 17.13 -5.66
CA THR A 42 -6.35 16.75 -4.27
C THR A 42 -7.54 17.16 -3.40
N ASP A 43 -8.10 18.35 -3.62
CA ASP A 43 -9.32 18.77 -2.91
C ASP A 43 -10.53 17.89 -3.24
N LEU A 44 -10.70 17.52 -4.52
CA LEU A 44 -11.74 16.58 -4.94
C LEU A 44 -11.60 15.22 -4.22
N TRP A 45 -10.42 14.60 -4.26
CA TRP A 45 -10.20 13.31 -3.62
C TRP A 45 -10.33 13.37 -2.10
N ARG A 46 -9.89 14.46 -1.48
CA ARG A 46 -10.11 14.70 -0.05
C ARG A 46 -11.60 14.69 0.29
N LYS A 47 -12.42 15.38 -0.51
CA LYS A 47 -13.89 15.40 -0.32
C LYS A 47 -14.49 14.02 -0.52
N ILE A 48 -14.10 13.27 -1.56
CA ILE A 48 -14.59 11.90 -1.78
C ILE A 48 -14.24 11.01 -0.58
N SER A 49 -13.00 11.07 -0.08
CA SER A 49 -12.59 10.30 1.10
C SER A 49 -13.45 10.60 2.32
N PHE A 50 -13.72 11.88 2.61
CA PHE A 50 -14.53 12.26 3.77
C PHE A 50 -16.02 12.01 3.61
N TYR A 51 -16.60 12.30 2.44
CA TYR A 51 -18.04 12.29 2.23
C TYR A 51 -18.58 11.01 1.62
N VAL A 52 -17.72 10.15 1.07
CA VAL A 52 -18.12 8.87 0.49
C VAL A 52 -17.48 7.71 1.24
N CYS A 53 -16.14 7.69 1.34
CA CYS A 53 -15.44 6.54 1.92
C CYS A 53 -15.73 6.39 3.41
N ILE A 54 -15.69 7.46 4.21
CA ILE A 54 -15.99 7.37 5.66
C ILE A 54 -17.42 6.87 5.91
N PRO A 55 -18.49 7.46 5.33
CA PRO A 55 -19.83 6.91 5.47
C PRO A 55 -19.95 5.46 5.01
N GLY A 56 -19.30 5.11 3.89
CA GLY A 56 -19.26 3.73 3.39
C GLY A 56 -18.63 2.75 4.38
N ILE A 57 -17.52 3.14 5.00
CA ILE A 57 -16.84 2.34 6.04
C ILE A 57 -17.71 2.22 7.28
N ILE A 58 -18.42 3.28 7.69
CA ILE A 58 -19.33 3.22 8.86
C ILE A 58 -20.44 2.20 8.59
N VAL A 59 -21.10 2.27 7.43
CA VAL A 59 -22.17 1.32 7.07
C VAL A 59 -21.63 -0.11 6.99
N GLY A 60 -20.50 -0.30 6.31
CA GLY A 60 -19.84 -1.61 6.23
C GLY A 60 -19.43 -2.15 7.60
N GLY A 61 -18.87 -1.30 8.46
CA GLY A 61 -18.46 -1.64 9.82
C GLY A 61 -19.63 -2.06 10.69
N LEU A 62 -20.77 -1.35 10.62
CA LEU A 62 -21.99 -1.75 11.34
C LEU A 62 -22.53 -3.10 10.85
N TRP A 63 -22.51 -3.35 9.55
CA TRP A 63 -22.95 -4.62 8.98
C TRP A 63 -22.04 -5.78 9.40
N THR A 64 -20.72 -5.61 9.29
CA THR A 64 -19.74 -6.62 9.72
C THR A 64 -19.82 -6.87 11.22
N TYR A 65 -20.01 -5.82 12.04
CA TYR A 65 -20.19 -5.99 13.48
C TYR A 65 -21.38 -6.90 13.82
N LYS A 66 -22.51 -6.73 13.13
CA LYS A 66 -23.68 -7.61 13.34
C LYS A 66 -23.40 -9.07 13.00
N ILE A 67 -22.68 -9.33 11.90
CA ILE A 67 -22.32 -10.68 11.49
C ILE A 67 -21.34 -11.30 12.49
N GLU A 68 -20.35 -10.53 12.92
CA GLU A 68 -19.35 -10.99 13.89
C GLU A 68 -19.99 -11.27 15.25
N ALA A 69 -20.93 -10.45 15.70
CA ALA A 69 -21.69 -10.70 16.93
C ALA A 69 -22.49 -12.01 16.84
N ALA A 70 -23.19 -12.24 15.73
CA ALA A 70 -23.90 -13.51 15.51
C ALA A 70 -22.93 -14.71 15.43
N HIS A 71 -21.75 -14.53 14.85
CA HIS A 71 -20.70 -15.56 14.84
C HIS A 71 -20.20 -15.87 16.26
N ALA A 72 -19.95 -14.84 17.07
CA ALA A 72 -19.54 -14.99 18.46
C ALA A 72 -20.60 -15.70 19.31
N GLU A 73 -21.88 -15.37 19.13
CA GLU A 73 -23.00 -16.07 19.78
C GLU A 73 -23.09 -17.53 19.34
N HIS A 74 -22.92 -17.83 18.05
CA HIS A 74 -22.89 -19.21 17.57
C HIS A 74 -21.73 -19.99 18.19
N LEU A 75 -20.53 -19.39 18.24
CA LEU A 75 -19.36 -20.00 18.87
C LEU A 75 -19.57 -20.26 20.37
N ALA A 76 -20.27 -19.38 21.08
CA ALA A 76 -20.58 -19.52 22.49
C ALA A 76 -21.58 -20.64 22.78
N HIS A 77 -22.49 -20.95 21.84
CA HIS A 77 -23.42 -22.08 21.98
C HIS A 77 -22.85 -23.40 21.44
N SER A 78 -21.83 -23.34 20.58
CA SER A 78 -21.09 -24.53 20.17
C SER A 78 -20.08 -24.93 21.25
N ASP A 79 -20.57 -25.39 22.40
CA ASP A 79 -19.80 -26.15 23.40
C ASP A 79 -19.44 -27.56 22.88
N GLU A 80 -19.29 -27.70 21.57
CA GLU A 80 -18.86 -28.93 20.95
C GLU A 80 -17.37 -29.07 21.14
N ASP A 81 -17.00 -29.97 22.05
CA ASP A 81 -15.63 -30.44 22.18
C ASP A 81 -15.07 -30.79 20.79
N LEU A 82 -14.07 -30.02 20.35
CA LEU A 82 -13.45 -30.19 19.03
C LEU A 82 -12.89 -31.60 18.84
N SER A 83 -12.62 -32.33 19.92
CA SER A 83 -12.17 -33.73 19.87
C SER A 83 -13.23 -34.68 19.31
N GLN A 84 -14.52 -34.30 19.39
CA GLN A 84 -15.64 -35.10 18.89
C GLN A 84 -15.82 -34.97 17.37
N ARG A 85 -15.17 -33.99 16.73
CA ARG A 85 -15.30 -33.77 15.29
C ARG A 85 -14.50 -34.82 14.51
N PRO A 86 -15.08 -35.50 13.51
CA PRO A 86 -14.36 -36.49 12.73
C PRO A 86 -13.22 -35.84 11.95
N VAL A 87 -11.99 -36.29 12.20
CA VAL A 87 -10.81 -35.88 11.44
C VAL A 87 -10.63 -36.82 10.27
N TYR A 88 -10.95 -36.35 9.07
CA TYR A 88 -10.76 -37.15 7.86
C TYR A 88 -9.28 -37.18 7.43
N PRO A 89 -8.83 -38.21 6.67
CA PRO A 89 -7.43 -38.35 6.28
C PRO A 89 -6.85 -37.20 5.45
N TYR A 90 -7.72 -36.44 4.77
CA TYR A 90 -7.33 -35.27 3.99
C TYR A 90 -7.26 -33.97 4.83
N MET A 91 -7.81 -33.97 6.05
CA MET A 91 -7.73 -32.84 6.97
C MET A 91 -6.42 -32.92 7.75
N ASN A 92 -5.84 -31.76 8.09
CA ASN A 92 -4.61 -31.66 8.88
C ASN A 92 -3.43 -32.51 8.37
N MET A 93 -3.40 -32.82 7.05
CA MET A 93 -2.32 -33.59 6.45
C MET A 93 -0.99 -32.85 6.61
N ARG A 94 0.00 -33.51 7.22
CA ARG A 94 1.35 -32.98 7.44
C ARG A 94 2.39 -34.02 7.05
N ALA A 95 3.00 -33.85 5.87
CA ALA A 95 4.05 -34.76 5.40
C ALA A 95 5.42 -34.49 6.06
N LYS A 96 5.70 -33.22 6.41
CA LYS A 96 6.90 -32.77 7.13
C LYS A 96 6.49 -31.67 8.12
N PRO A 97 7.11 -31.58 9.32
CA PRO A 97 6.84 -30.50 10.27
C PRO A 97 7.22 -29.14 9.67
N PHE A 98 6.61 -28.08 10.18
CA PHE A 98 7.10 -26.72 9.93
C PHE A 98 8.38 -26.46 10.74
N PRO A 99 9.17 -25.43 10.40
CA PRO A 99 10.38 -25.08 11.14
C PRO A 99 10.19 -24.77 12.63
N TRP A 100 8.96 -24.51 13.08
CA TRP A 100 8.60 -24.17 14.46
C TRP A 100 7.64 -25.19 15.13
N GLY A 101 7.29 -26.28 14.45
CA GLY A 101 6.38 -27.31 14.99
C GLY A 101 5.37 -27.86 13.99
N MET A 102 4.34 -28.56 14.49
CA MET A 102 3.34 -29.20 13.63
C MET A 102 2.19 -28.26 13.20
N GLN A 103 1.91 -27.24 14.01
CA GLN A 103 0.77 -26.34 13.83
C GLN A 103 1.09 -25.14 12.95
N SER A 104 0.08 -24.62 12.26
CA SER A 104 0.22 -23.43 11.40
C SER A 104 0.51 -22.17 12.22
N LEU A 105 1.01 -21.12 11.56
CA LEU A 105 1.34 -19.84 12.21
C LEU A 105 0.14 -19.18 12.92
N PHE A 106 -1.07 -19.38 12.37
CA PHE A 106 -2.32 -18.86 12.93
C PHE A 106 -3.18 -19.98 13.52
N TYR A 107 -2.57 -21.03 14.04
CA TYR A 107 -3.28 -22.10 14.73
C TYR A 107 -3.95 -21.55 16.00
N ASN A 108 -5.26 -21.80 16.14
CA ASN A 108 -6.02 -21.46 17.31
C ASN A 108 -6.64 -22.72 17.94
N PRO A 109 -6.24 -23.13 19.15
CA PRO A 109 -6.74 -24.34 19.80
C PRO A 109 -8.25 -24.29 20.09
N LYS A 110 -8.88 -23.11 20.06
CA LYS A 110 -10.33 -22.96 20.24
C LYS A 110 -11.16 -23.33 19.01
N VAL A 111 -10.55 -23.38 17.82
CA VAL A 111 -11.28 -23.63 16.56
C VAL A 111 -10.59 -24.65 15.64
N ASN A 112 -9.34 -25.02 15.92
CA ASN A 112 -8.56 -25.93 15.10
C ASN A 112 -8.19 -27.17 15.89
N ILE A 113 -8.35 -28.33 15.25
CA ILE A 113 -7.87 -29.62 15.75
C ILE A 113 -6.36 -29.69 15.47
N PRO A 114 -5.52 -30.15 16.42
CA PRO A 114 -4.09 -30.24 16.20
C PRO A 114 -3.75 -31.21 15.06
N ALA A 115 -2.77 -30.85 14.23
CA ALA A 115 -2.19 -31.74 13.24
C ALA A 115 -1.09 -32.62 13.86
N GLY A 116 -1.07 -33.91 13.50
CA GLY A 116 -0.11 -34.90 14.00
C GLY A 116 -0.71 -35.88 15.02
N PRO A 117 0.06 -36.86 15.50
CA PRO A 117 -0.36 -37.75 16.58
C PRO A 117 -0.71 -36.92 17.84
N PRO A 118 -1.70 -37.36 18.66
CA PRO A 118 -1.86 -36.79 19.99
C PRO A 118 -0.57 -37.05 20.80
N GLU A 119 -0.04 -36.01 21.44
CA GLU A 119 1.04 -36.13 22.42
C GLU A 119 0.53 -36.78 23.72
#